data_AF-A7ZNA3-F1
#
_entry.id   AF-A7ZNA3-F1
#
_cell.length_a   1.000
_cell.length_b   1.000
_cell.length_c   1.000
_cell.angle_alpha   90.00
_cell.angle_beta   90.00
_cell.angle_gamma   90.00
#
_symmetry.space_group_name_H-M   'P 1'
#
loop_
_entity.id
_entity.type
_entity.pdbx_description
1 polymer ?
#
loop_
_entity_poly.entity_id
_entity_poly.type
_entity_poly.pdbx_seq_one_letter_code
_entity_poly.pdbx_strand_id
1 'polypeptide(L)'
;MAENKIYAVLTDRGAQLEAAALASGVPVLLNKFVIGDANGNDDVTPDPARTALIHETYRGDIKSSENSGNQVIFTLYVPPETGGYTIREVGILTDKGELYSVARSPDILKPTDSNGALISITYKYTLAVSSTSTVNVVIDNSSGMNQADADKRYLQISKNLSEIKNKGESAQRAGRENLGIDLDDYYDKTEIDSKFTDIDEDINNINKTKPVLTVNNIQPDATGNVNTGSGFAKPNGDGAFNLVMLYGGDHVSVTPAMTIVTGYDVSPYAINPTNVNADVETYLCGAWMTLAATSGNALVMAQRIPIGNISKMLNIRDPYYPNKHGTVNSYDHNYICVKCNIEGIDNDIIFTSNLKDVEEYGVQVFQNAKNGIYGTVIDEGH
;
A
#
# COMPACT_ATOMS: atom_id res chain seq x y z
N MET A 1 -52.55 -60.42 22.09
CA MET A 1 -52.12 -59.13 21.52
C MET A 1 -51.30 -59.46 20.28
N ALA A 2 -51.89 -59.37 19.09
CA ALA A 2 -51.16 -59.68 17.85
C ALA A 2 -50.00 -58.69 17.69
N GLU A 3 -48.81 -59.19 17.34
CA GLU A 3 -47.66 -58.35 17.03
C GLU A 3 -48.03 -57.41 15.88
N ASN A 4 -48.19 -56.11 16.15
CA ASN A 4 -48.55 -55.10 15.17
C ASN A 4 -47.32 -54.80 14.28
N LYS A 5 -46.99 -55.73 13.39
CA LYS A 5 -45.81 -55.63 12.52
C LYS A 5 -46.09 -54.59 11.44
N ILE A 6 -45.23 -53.58 11.37
CA ILE A 6 -45.21 -52.57 10.32
C ILE A 6 -44.39 -53.15 9.16
N TYR A 7 -45.06 -53.61 8.11
CA TYR A 7 -44.41 -54.16 6.92
C TYR A 7 -45.21 -53.85 5.65
N ALA A 8 -44.52 -53.97 4.52
CA ALA A 8 -45.05 -53.82 3.18
C ALA A 8 -45.21 -55.18 2.50
N VAL A 9 -46.27 -55.34 1.72
CA VAL A 9 -46.47 -56.50 0.85
C VAL A 9 -46.77 -56.06 -0.57
N LEU A 10 -46.26 -56.83 -1.52
CA LEU A 10 -46.70 -56.76 -2.90
C LEU A 10 -48.11 -57.36 -3.00
N THR A 11 -49.01 -56.71 -3.75
CA THR A 11 -50.34 -57.29 -3.99
C THR A 11 -50.24 -58.43 -5.00
N ASP A 12 -51.23 -59.31 -5.04
CA ASP A 12 -51.34 -60.36 -6.07
C ASP A 12 -51.32 -59.73 -7.47
N ARG A 13 -51.94 -58.55 -7.62
CA ARG A 13 -51.90 -57.80 -8.86
C ARG A 13 -50.50 -57.25 -9.16
N GLY A 14 -49.82 -56.69 -8.17
CA GLY A 14 -48.43 -56.23 -8.28
C GLY A 14 -47.49 -57.36 -8.68
N ALA A 15 -47.62 -58.54 -8.08
CA ALA A 15 -46.84 -59.72 -8.41
C ALA A 15 -47.07 -60.21 -9.85
N GLN A 16 -48.32 -60.19 -10.32
CA GLN A 16 -48.65 -60.50 -11.72
C GLN A 16 -48.02 -59.48 -12.68
N LEU A 17 -48.02 -58.19 -12.33
CA LEU A 17 -47.41 -57.14 -13.13
C LEU A 17 -45.88 -57.27 -13.16
N GLU A 18 -45.23 -57.59 -12.04
CA GLU A 18 -43.79 -57.88 -12.00
C GLU A 18 -43.44 -59.09 -12.88
N ALA A 19 -44.22 -60.19 -12.79
CA ALA A 19 -44.00 -61.38 -13.60
C ALA A 19 -44.16 -61.08 -15.10
N ALA A 20 -45.16 -60.28 -15.47
CA ALA A 20 -45.36 -59.85 -16.86
C ALA A 20 -44.23 -58.91 -17.34
N ALA A 21 -43.72 -58.02 -16.47
CA ALA A 21 -42.58 -57.16 -16.77
C ALA A 21 -41.29 -57.96 -16.98
N LEU A 22 -41.05 -59.00 -16.16
CA LEU A 22 -39.93 -59.93 -16.36
C LEU A 22 -40.01 -60.68 -17.69
N ALA A 23 -41.20 -61.14 -18.08
CA ALA A 23 -41.39 -61.89 -19.32
C ALA A 23 -41.33 -61.01 -20.58
N SER A 24 -41.84 -59.79 -20.51
CA SER A 24 -41.93 -58.86 -21.65
C SER A 24 -40.73 -57.92 -21.79
N GLY A 25 -39.95 -57.71 -20.72
CA GLY A 25 -38.89 -56.71 -20.65
C GLY A 25 -39.39 -55.26 -20.51
N VAL A 26 -40.70 -55.05 -20.37
CA VAL A 26 -41.30 -53.72 -20.18
C VAL A 26 -41.58 -53.48 -18.69
N PRO A 27 -40.94 -52.51 -18.03
CA PRO A 27 -41.14 -52.24 -16.61
C PRO A 27 -42.57 -51.75 -16.29
N VAL A 28 -43.03 -52.03 -15.08
CA VAL A 28 -44.28 -51.52 -14.54
C VAL A 28 -44.11 -50.03 -14.19
N LEU A 29 -44.96 -49.15 -14.72
CA LEU A 29 -44.95 -47.72 -14.43
C LEU A 29 -45.68 -47.43 -13.12
N LEU A 30 -44.98 -46.89 -12.14
CA LEU A 30 -45.53 -46.46 -10.84
C LEU A 30 -45.45 -44.93 -10.74
N ASN A 31 -46.55 -44.26 -10.41
CA ASN A 31 -46.60 -42.79 -10.37
C ASN A 31 -47.37 -42.20 -9.19
N LYS A 32 -48.30 -42.94 -8.58
CA LYS A 32 -49.09 -42.44 -7.43
C LYS A 32 -48.71 -43.15 -6.14
N PHE A 33 -48.72 -42.36 -5.08
CA PHE A 33 -48.57 -42.79 -3.70
C PHE A 33 -49.87 -42.44 -2.96
N VAL A 34 -50.50 -43.44 -2.36
CA VAL A 34 -51.76 -43.30 -1.64
C VAL A 34 -51.58 -43.51 -0.13
N ILE A 35 -52.31 -42.73 0.64
CA ILE A 35 -52.37 -42.76 2.10
C ILE A 35 -53.84 -42.98 2.49
N GLY A 36 -54.05 -43.78 3.52
CA GLY A 36 -55.36 -44.03 4.09
C GLY A 36 -55.35 -44.06 5.62
N ASP A 37 -56.52 -43.84 6.20
CA ASP A 37 -56.77 -43.93 7.64
C ASP A 37 -57.51 -45.21 8.04
N ALA A 38 -57.70 -46.11 7.08
CA ALA A 38 -58.43 -47.37 7.25
C ALA A 38 -59.82 -47.22 7.90
N ASN A 39 -60.49 -46.08 7.67
CA ASN A 39 -61.80 -45.75 8.25
C ASN A 39 -61.80 -45.82 9.79
N GLY A 40 -60.67 -45.48 10.42
CA GLY A 40 -60.50 -45.53 11.87
C GLY A 40 -60.28 -46.93 12.45
N ASN A 41 -60.08 -47.97 11.62
CA ASN A 41 -59.74 -49.30 12.11
C ASN A 41 -58.27 -49.35 12.60
N ASP A 42 -58.04 -49.89 13.80
CA ASP A 42 -56.70 -50.01 14.41
C ASP A 42 -55.93 -51.24 13.89
N ASP A 43 -56.64 -52.26 13.38
CA ASP A 43 -56.08 -53.50 12.83
C ASP A 43 -56.04 -53.45 11.30
N VAL A 44 -54.94 -52.92 10.77
CA VAL A 44 -54.69 -52.82 9.33
C VAL A 44 -53.64 -53.85 8.95
N THR A 45 -54.06 -55.10 8.79
CA THR A 45 -53.14 -56.14 8.30
C THR A 45 -52.92 -55.95 6.78
N PRO A 46 -51.65 -55.82 6.30
CA PRO A 46 -51.35 -55.81 4.88
C PRO A 46 -51.70 -57.17 4.25
N ASP A 47 -52.63 -57.17 3.29
CA ASP A 47 -53.14 -58.36 2.63
C ASP A 47 -52.82 -58.28 1.12
N PRO A 48 -52.06 -59.24 0.56
CA PRO A 48 -51.75 -59.30 -0.87
C PRO A 48 -52.99 -59.29 -1.78
N ALA A 49 -54.14 -59.80 -1.32
CA ALA A 49 -55.36 -59.86 -2.13
C ALA A 49 -56.02 -58.48 -2.31
N ARG A 50 -55.53 -57.42 -1.65
CA ARG A 50 -56.10 -56.08 -1.76
C ARG A 50 -55.92 -55.49 -3.16
N THR A 51 -56.98 -54.88 -3.65
CA THR A 51 -57.01 -54.13 -4.91
C THR A 51 -57.11 -52.61 -4.70
N ALA A 52 -57.42 -52.18 -3.47
CA ALA A 52 -57.45 -50.79 -3.02
C ALA A 52 -57.14 -50.70 -1.51
N LEU A 53 -56.85 -49.50 -1.02
CA LEU A 53 -56.79 -49.22 0.43
C LEU A 53 -58.19 -49.38 1.06
N ILE A 54 -58.28 -49.65 2.37
CA ILE A 54 -59.58 -49.72 3.08
C ILE A 54 -60.31 -48.37 2.97
N HIS A 55 -59.58 -47.28 3.19
CA HIS A 55 -60.09 -45.92 3.03
C HIS A 55 -58.95 -44.96 2.68
N GLU A 56 -58.88 -44.60 1.39
CA GLU A 56 -57.92 -43.63 0.87
C GLU A 56 -58.33 -42.20 1.27
N THR A 57 -57.45 -41.50 1.98
CA THR A 57 -57.66 -40.11 2.42
C THR A 57 -56.81 -39.11 1.65
N TYR A 58 -55.70 -39.56 1.07
CA TYR A 58 -54.82 -38.71 0.28
C TYR A 58 -54.15 -39.48 -0.85
N ARG A 59 -54.05 -38.84 -2.01
CA ARG A 59 -53.34 -39.32 -3.20
C ARG A 59 -52.40 -38.23 -3.69
N GLY A 60 -51.13 -38.56 -3.81
CA GLY A 60 -50.10 -37.68 -4.37
C GLY A 60 -49.23 -38.37 -5.41
N ASP A 61 -48.47 -37.55 -6.14
CA ASP A 61 -47.41 -38.04 -7.02
C ASP A 61 -46.21 -38.51 -6.21
N ILE A 62 -45.55 -39.56 -6.68
CA ILE A 62 -44.27 -40.00 -6.09
C ILE A 62 -43.23 -38.89 -6.32
N LYS A 63 -42.70 -38.33 -5.23
CA LYS A 63 -41.77 -37.19 -5.28
C LYS A 63 -40.35 -37.61 -5.67
N SER A 64 -39.89 -38.74 -5.17
CA SER A 64 -38.62 -39.36 -5.53
C SER A 64 -38.65 -40.86 -5.27
N SER A 65 -37.75 -41.59 -5.94
CA SER A 65 -37.47 -42.99 -5.64
C SER A 65 -35.98 -43.25 -5.55
N GLU A 66 -35.59 -44.16 -4.66
CA GLU A 66 -34.21 -44.61 -4.47
C GLU A 66 -34.18 -46.14 -4.43
N ASN A 67 -33.24 -46.76 -5.18
CA ASN A 67 -33.05 -48.20 -5.17
C ASN A 67 -31.98 -48.59 -4.16
N SER A 68 -32.26 -49.57 -3.31
CA SER A 68 -31.31 -50.13 -2.34
C SER A 68 -31.37 -51.66 -2.38
N GLY A 69 -30.49 -52.28 -3.16
CA GLY A 69 -30.51 -53.72 -3.40
C GLY A 69 -31.80 -54.16 -4.10
N ASN A 70 -32.57 -55.05 -3.48
CA ASN A 70 -33.88 -55.52 -3.96
C ASN A 70 -35.06 -54.70 -3.40
N GLN A 71 -34.79 -53.51 -2.85
CA GLN A 71 -35.80 -52.61 -2.29
C GLN A 71 -35.88 -51.31 -3.08
N VAL A 72 -37.09 -50.79 -3.20
CA VAL A 72 -37.37 -49.46 -3.75
C VAL A 72 -37.96 -48.60 -2.63
N ILE A 73 -37.35 -47.45 -2.39
CA ILE A 73 -37.79 -46.47 -1.40
C ILE A 73 -38.51 -45.35 -2.14
N PHE A 74 -39.81 -45.23 -1.93
CA PHE A 74 -40.67 -44.18 -2.47
C PHE A 74 -40.81 -43.05 -1.46
N THR A 75 -40.69 -41.80 -1.92
CA THR A 75 -40.93 -40.63 -1.08
C THR A 75 -42.15 -39.86 -1.57
N LEU A 76 -43.03 -39.49 -0.63
CA LEU A 76 -44.18 -38.63 -0.86
C LEU A 76 -44.08 -37.37 0.01
N TYR A 77 -44.47 -36.23 -0.54
CA TYR A 77 -44.71 -35.01 0.22
C TYR A 77 -46.21 -34.83 0.42
N VAL A 78 -46.66 -34.90 1.67
CA VAL A 78 -48.05 -34.63 2.06
C VAL A 78 -48.13 -33.17 2.52
N PRO A 79 -48.86 -32.32 1.78
CA PRO A 79 -48.86 -30.90 2.04
C PRO A 79 -49.73 -30.55 3.27
N PRO A 80 -49.51 -29.37 3.89
CA PRO A 80 -50.16 -29.00 5.14
C PRO A 80 -51.69 -28.92 5.03
N GLU A 81 -52.22 -28.52 3.87
CA GLU A 81 -53.66 -28.36 3.60
C GLU A 81 -54.45 -29.68 3.57
N THR A 82 -53.78 -30.83 3.45
CA THR A 82 -54.43 -32.15 3.47
C THR A 82 -54.23 -32.79 4.84
N GLY A 83 -55.24 -32.73 5.70
CA GLY A 83 -55.19 -33.27 7.06
C GLY A 83 -56.55 -33.68 7.60
N GLY A 84 -56.60 -34.02 8.88
CA GLY A 84 -57.85 -34.41 9.57
C GLY A 84 -58.04 -35.91 9.66
N TYR A 85 -56.98 -36.66 9.37
CA TYR A 85 -56.94 -38.11 9.36
C TYR A 85 -55.67 -38.63 10.06
N THR A 86 -55.71 -39.88 10.49
CA THR A 86 -54.54 -40.58 11.05
C THR A 86 -54.04 -41.56 10.00
N ILE A 87 -52.81 -41.41 9.53
CA ILE A 87 -52.22 -42.29 8.51
C ILE A 87 -52.04 -43.67 9.13
N ARG A 88 -52.60 -44.70 8.49
CA ARG A 88 -52.60 -46.09 8.98
C ARG A 88 -52.29 -47.13 7.91
N GLU A 89 -52.60 -46.81 6.66
CA GLU A 89 -52.23 -47.60 5.50
C GLU A 89 -51.61 -46.72 4.42
N VAL A 90 -50.69 -47.33 3.67
CA VAL A 90 -50.07 -46.69 2.51
C VAL A 90 -50.00 -47.68 1.35
N GLY A 91 -49.99 -47.16 0.14
CA GLY A 91 -49.85 -47.98 -1.06
C GLY A 91 -49.24 -47.23 -2.22
N ILE A 92 -48.78 -47.99 -3.21
CA ILE A 92 -48.26 -47.48 -4.47
C ILE A 92 -49.18 -47.94 -5.59
N LEU A 93 -49.55 -47.04 -6.48
CA LEU A 93 -50.36 -47.36 -7.65
C LEU A 93 -49.53 -47.27 -8.94
N THR A 94 -49.97 -48.06 -9.92
CA THR A 94 -49.51 -47.93 -11.30
C THR A 94 -50.09 -46.68 -11.97
N ASP A 95 -49.56 -46.32 -13.13
CA ASP A 95 -50.11 -45.29 -14.02
C ASP A 95 -51.57 -45.54 -14.43
N LYS A 96 -52.01 -46.79 -14.39
CA LYS A 96 -53.40 -47.24 -14.65
C LYS A 96 -54.28 -47.25 -13.40
N GLY A 97 -53.76 -46.84 -12.24
CA GLY A 97 -54.50 -46.81 -10.98
C GLY A 97 -54.65 -48.18 -10.31
N GLU A 98 -53.85 -49.18 -10.69
CA GLU A 98 -53.87 -50.50 -10.07
C GLU A 98 -53.00 -50.51 -8.81
N LEU A 99 -53.51 -51.06 -7.70
CA LEU A 99 -52.74 -51.15 -6.45
C LEU A 99 -51.61 -52.15 -6.58
N TYR A 100 -50.38 -51.64 -6.60
CA TYR A 100 -49.16 -52.41 -6.77
C TYR A 100 -48.67 -53.01 -5.46
N SER A 101 -48.71 -52.22 -4.39
CA SER A 101 -48.28 -52.66 -3.05
C SER A 101 -49.08 -51.95 -1.97
N VAL A 102 -49.13 -52.57 -0.79
CA VAL A 102 -49.84 -52.06 0.38
C VAL A 102 -49.04 -52.33 1.65
N ALA A 103 -49.15 -51.43 2.62
CA ALA A 103 -48.48 -51.56 3.90
C ALA A 103 -49.24 -50.93 5.06
N ARG A 104 -48.92 -51.42 6.25
CA ARG A 104 -49.27 -50.79 7.53
C ARG A 104 -48.34 -49.60 7.74
N SER A 105 -48.89 -48.42 7.95
CA SER A 105 -48.16 -47.27 8.50
C SER A 105 -48.23 -47.30 10.02
N PRO A 106 -47.22 -46.82 10.75
CA PRO A 106 -47.43 -46.35 12.12
C PRO A 106 -48.54 -45.31 12.15
N ASP A 107 -49.30 -45.25 13.26
CA ASP A 107 -50.36 -44.27 13.44
C ASP A 107 -49.75 -42.86 13.52
N ILE A 108 -49.92 -42.07 12.46
CA ILE A 108 -49.38 -40.71 12.36
C ILE A 108 -50.54 -39.72 12.20
N LEU A 109 -50.76 -38.91 13.24
CA LEU A 109 -51.79 -37.86 13.22
C LEU A 109 -51.36 -36.72 12.29
N LYS A 110 -52.15 -36.46 11.24
CA LYS A 110 -51.97 -35.31 10.36
C LYS A 110 -53.01 -34.23 10.72
N PRO A 111 -52.65 -33.19 11.50
CA PRO A 111 -53.61 -32.17 11.92
C PRO A 111 -54.06 -31.28 10.75
N THR A 112 -55.22 -30.64 10.94
CA THR A 112 -55.77 -29.56 10.11
C THR A 112 -55.57 -28.20 10.78
N ASP A 113 -55.84 -27.13 10.02
CA ASP A 113 -55.94 -25.75 10.52
C ASP A 113 -56.89 -25.62 11.73
N SER A 114 -58.00 -26.36 11.76
CA SER A 114 -58.95 -26.39 12.88
C SER A 114 -58.33 -26.89 14.19
N ASN A 115 -57.23 -27.63 14.12
CA ASN A 115 -56.51 -28.15 15.28
C ASN A 115 -55.38 -27.20 15.73
N GLY A 116 -55.26 -26.00 15.13
CA GLY A 116 -54.29 -24.98 15.48
C GLY A 116 -52.86 -25.24 15.01
N ALA A 117 -52.64 -26.29 14.19
CA ALA A 117 -51.33 -26.66 13.67
C ALA A 117 -51.42 -27.16 12.22
N LEU A 118 -50.66 -26.52 11.33
CA LEU A 118 -50.47 -26.97 9.95
C LEU A 118 -49.11 -27.66 9.84
N ILE A 119 -49.12 -28.98 9.66
CA ILE A 119 -47.91 -29.80 9.55
C ILE A 119 -47.81 -30.36 8.14
N SER A 120 -46.66 -30.24 7.48
CA SER A 120 -46.31 -31.02 6.29
C SER A 120 -45.55 -32.29 6.68
N ILE A 121 -45.77 -33.38 5.94
CA ILE A 121 -45.11 -34.68 6.21
C ILE A 121 -44.37 -35.13 4.97
N THR A 122 -43.10 -35.51 5.12
CA THR A 122 -42.38 -36.29 4.11
C THR A 122 -42.42 -37.75 4.51
N TYR A 123 -43.16 -38.55 3.76
CA TYR A 123 -43.36 -39.97 4.04
C TYR A 123 -42.43 -40.81 3.15
N LYS A 124 -41.66 -41.71 3.77
CA LYS A 124 -40.82 -42.69 3.06
C LYS A 124 -41.40 -44.08 3.19
N TYR A 125 -41.51 -44.78 2.07
CA TYR A 125 -42.08 -46.12 1.97
C TYR A 125 -41.13 -47.05 1.24
N THR A 126 -40.67 -48.08 1.95
CA THR A 126 -39.73 -49.05 1.41
C THR A 126 -40.46 -50.35 1.06
N LEU A 127 -40.32 -50.79 -0.19
CA LEU A 127 -40.93 -52.02 -0.71
C LEU A 127 -39.84 -52.96 -1.24
N ALA A 128 -39.91 -54.23 -0.84
CA ALA A 128 -39.12 -55.28 -1.48
C ALA A 128 -39.81 -55.76 -2.77
N VAL A 129 -39.05 -55.84 -3.86
CA VAL A 129 -39.51 -56.26 -5.20
C VAL A 129 -38.68 -57.43 -5.70
N SER A 130 -39.20 -58.21 -6.66
CA SER A 130 -38.45 -59.35 -7.23
C SER A 130 -37.17 -58.91 -7.96
N SER A 131 -37.20 -57.73 -8.60
CA SER A 131 -36.03 -57.05 -9.16
C SER A 131 -36.35 -55.55 -9.30
N THR A 132 -35.40 -54.66 -9.02
CA THR A 132 -35.60 -53.22 -9.25
C THR A 132 -35.65 -52.86 -10.74
N SER A 133 -35.26 -53.79 -11.63
CA SER A 133 -35.34 -53.61 -13.09
C SER A 133 -36.74 -53.81 -13.68
N THR A 134 -37.67 -54.38 -12.90
CA THR A 134 -39.06 -54.64 -13.36
C THR A 134 -40.00 -53.48 -13.06
N VAL A 135 -39.49 -52.44 -12.39
CA VAL A 135 -40.24 -51.27 -11.93
C VAL A 135 -39.63 -50.00 -12.49
N ASN A 136 -40.46 -49.10 -12.99
CA ASN A 136 -40.06 -47.77 -13.40
C ASN A 136 -40.94 -46.72 -12.70
N VAL A 137 -40.31 -45.78 -12.00
CA VAL A 137 -41.03 -44.75 -11.24
C VAL A 137 -41.09 -43.47 -12.05
N VAL A 138 -42.30 -43.05 -12.40
CA VAL A 138 -42.54 -41.80 -13.12
C VAL A 138 -42.80 -40.69 -12.11
N ILE A 139 -41.90 -39.71 -12.08
CA ILE A 139 -42.01 -38.53 -11.22
C ILE A 139 -42.64 -37.40 -12.04
N ASP A 140 -43.87 -37.04 -11.69
CA ASP A 140 -44.53 -35.84 -12.23
C ASP A 140 -44.12 -34.62 -11.36
N ASN A 141 -43.33 -33.72 -11.94
CA ASN A 141 -42.88 -32.49 -11.26
C ASN A 141 -43.82 -31.29 -11.51
N SER A 142 -44.97 -31.48 -12.16
CA SER A 142 -45.93 -30.40 -12.46
C SER A 142 -46.64 -29.85 -11.22
N SER A 143 -46.65 -30.62 -10.12
CA SER A 143 -47.23 -30.27 -8.83
C SER A 143 -46.21 -29.66 -7.84
N GLY A 144 -45.00 -29.34 -8.30
CA GLY A 144 -44.11 -28.42 -7.59
C GLY A 144 -44.69 -27.01 -7.59
N MET A 145 -44.69 -26.35 -6.42
CA MET A 145 -45.07 -24.95 -6.17
C MET A 145 -45.06 -24.09 -7.45
N ASN A 146 -46.21 -23.55 -7.85
CA ASN A 146 -46.28 -22.71 -9.05
C ASN A 146 -45.37 -21.47 -8.88
N GLN A 147 -44.89 -20.91 -10.00
CA GLN A 147 -43.95 -19.79 -9.98
C GLN A 147 -44.46 -18.61 -9.12
N ALA A 148 -45.76 -18.31 -9.16
CA ALA A 148 -46.32 -17.20 -8.38
C ALA A 148 -46.27 -17.43 -6.86
N ASP A 149 -46.39 -18.68 -6.41
CA ASP A 149 -46.29 -19.06 -5.01
C ASP A 149 -44.83 -19.22 -4.57
N ALA A 150 -43.94 -19.61 -5.48
CA ALA A 150 -42.50 -19.55 -5.28
C ALA A 150 -42.02 -18.10 -5.13
N ASP A 151 -42.51 -17.20 -5.97
CA ASP A 151 -42.21 -15.76 -5.93
C ASP A 151 -42.62 -15.10 -4.61
N LYS A 152 -43.67 -15.60 -3.95
CA LYS A 152 -44.10 -15.12 -2.61
C LYS A 152 -43.27 -15.69 -1.47
N ARG A 153 -42.74 -16.91 -1.61
CA ARG A 153 -42.03 -17.62 -0.54
C ARG A 153 -40.52 -17.43 -0.57
N TYR A 154 -39.94 -17.04 -1.71
CA TYR A 154 -38.49 -16.87 -1.88
C TYR A 154 -38.10 -15.41 -2.11
N LEU A 155 -36.93 -15.03 -1.57
CA LEU A 155 -36.34 -13.71 -1.79
C LEU A 155 -35.78 -13.62 -3.22
N GLN A 156 -36.42 -12.83 -4.09
CA GLN A 156 -36.00 -12.68 -5.50
C GLN A 156 -34.96 -11.57 -5.68
N ILE A 157 -33.77 -11.76 -5.10
CA ILE A 157 -32.72 -10.74 -5.05
C ILE A 157 -32.45 -10.14 -6.45
N SER A 158 -32.24 -10.96 -7.48
CA SER A 158 -31.93 -10.49 -8.83
C SER A 158 -33.04 -9.63 -9.45
N LYS A 159 -34.30 -10.06 -9.31
CA LYS A 159 -35.47 -9.32 -9.83
C LYS A 159 -35.66 -8.01 -9.08
N ASN A 160 -35.62 -8.05 -7.75
CA ASN A 160 -35.76 -6.85 -6.91
C ASN A 160 -34.66 -5.82 -7.22
N LEU A 161 -33.41 -6.26 -7.42
CA LEU A 161 -32.31 -5.37 -7.83
C LEU A 161 -32.53 -4.79 -9.24
N SER A 162 -33.07 -5.58 -10.18
CA SER A 162 -33.39 -5.09 -11.52
C SER A 162 -34.53 -4.05 -11.51
N GLU A 163 -35.54 -4.22 -10.66
CA GLU A 163 -36.64 -3.28 -10.49
C GLU A 163 -36.17 -1.98 -9.83
N ILE A 164 -35.31 -2.06 -8.80
CA ILE A 164 -34.68 -0.89 -8.17
C ILE A 164 -33.83 -0.13 -9.19
N LYS A 165 -33.05 -0.83 -10.03
CA LYS A 165 -32.26 -0.21 -11.09
C LYS A 165 -33.14 0.59 -12.06
N ASN A 166 -34.26 0.01 -12.51
CA ASN A 166 -35.15 0.63 -13.48
C ASN A 166 -35.96 1.82 -12.92
N LYS A 167 -36.09 1.94 -11.59
CA LYS A 167 -36.78 3.06 -10.93
C LYS A 167 -35.94 4.34 -10.77
N GLY A 168 -34.69 4.33 -11.22
CA GLY A 168 -33.82 5.51 -11.25
C GLY A 168 -33.05 5.77 -9.95
N GLU A 169 -32.28 6.86 -9.94
CA GLU A 169 -31.24 7.14 -8.94
C GLU A 169 -31.79 7.24 -7.51
N SER A 170 -32.95 7.87 -7.31
CA SER A 170 -33.56 8.02 -5.98
C SER A 170 -33.95 6.68 -5.36
N ALA A 171 -34.49 5.74 -6.15
CA ALA A 171 -34.83 4.40 -5.67
C ALA A 171 -33.58 3.59 -5.34
N GLN A 172 -32.51 3.76 -6.12
CA GLN A 172 -31.22 3.15 -5.85
C GLN A 172 -30.58 3.71 -4.57
N ARG A 173 -30.69 5.02 -4.33
CA ARG A 173 -30.22 5.68 -3.08
C ARG A 173 -30.95 5.16 -1.86
N ALA A 174 -32.28 5.18 -1.87
CA ALA A 174 -33.09 4.62 -0.79
C ALA A 174 -32.79 3.12 -0.56
N GLY A 175 -32.52 2.36 -1.63
CA GLY A 175 -32.11 0.96 -1.53
C GLY A 175 -30.79 0.77 -0.77
N ARG A 176 -29.80 1.64 -0.99
CA ARG A 176 -28.51 1.62 -0.27
C ARG A 176 -28.66 2.06 1.19
N GLU A 177 -29.41 3.13 1.45
CA GLU A 177 -29.67 3.64 2.80
C GLU A 177 -30.35 2.57 3.68
N ASN A 178 -31.34 1.84 3.14
CA ASN A 178 -32.01 0.74 3.85
C ASN A 178 -31.08 -0.47 4.13
N LEU A 179 -29.95 -0.58 3.43
CA LEU A 179 -28.91 -1.57 3.70
C LEU A 179 -27.83 -1.04 4.66
N GLY A 180 -28.00 0.17 5.20
CA GLY A 180 -27.01 0.82 6.05
C GLY A 180 -25.77 1.32 5.28
N ILE A 181 -25.88 1.47 3.96
CA ILE A 181 -24.83 2.02 3.11
C ILE A 181 -25.16 3.49 2.85
N ASP A 182 -24.62 4.37 3.68
CA ASP A 182 -24.66 5.81 3.46
C ASP A 182 -23.41 6.23 2.68
N LEU A 183 -23.60 6.71 1.45
CA LEU A 183 -22.52 7.21 0.61
C LEU A 183 -22.27 8.70 0.82
N ASP A 184 -23.19 9.42 1.46
CA ASP A 184 -23.06 10.85 1.75
C ASP A 184 -22.16 11.07 3.00
N ASP A 185 -21.95 10.04 3.82
CA ASP A 185 -20.97 9.98 4.92
C ASP A 185 -19.54 9.69 4.44
N TYR A 186 -19.38 9.27 3.18
CA TYR A 186 -18.08 9.12 2.52
C TYR A 186 -17.74 10.41 1.79
N TYR A 187 -16.46 10.81 1.84
CA TYR A 187 -15.99 12.01 1.14
C TYR A 187 -16.43 11.98 -0.33
N ASP A 188 -17.15 13.01 -0.76
CA ASP A 188 -17.53 13.14 -2.16
C ASP A 188 -16.27 13.42 -3.01
N LYS A 189 -16.35 13.17 -4.33
CA LYS A 189 -15.19 13.37 -5.21
C LYS A 189 -14.65 14.80 -5.13
N THR A 190 -15.52 15.79 -5.02
CA THR A 190 -15.19 17.21 -4.84
C THR A 190 -14.51 17.49 -3.50
N GLU A 191 -14.92 16.83 -2.41
CA GLU A 191 -14.27 16.90 -1.11
C GLU A 191 -12.89 16.24 -1.11
N ILE A 192 -12.73 15.14 -1.85
CA ILE A 192 -11.41 14.52 -2.06
C ILE A 192 -10.53 15.44 -2.91
N ASP A 193 -11.04 15.89 -4.06
CA ASP A 193 -10.31 16.76 -4.98
C ASP A 193 -9.89 18.07 -4.27
N SER A 194 -10.78 18.66 -3.47
CA SER A 194 -10.48 19.87 -2.68
C SER A 194 -9.39 19.68 -1.63
N LYS A 195 -9.23 18.48 -1.05
CA LYS A 195 -8.14 18.17 -0.12
C LYS A 195 -6.78 18.05 -0.79
N PHE A 196 -6.74 17.84 -2.11
CA PHE A 196 -5.50 17.77 -2.88
C PHE A 196 -5.20 19.05 -3.66
N THR A 197 -6.14 19.99 -3.75
CA THR A 197 -5.92 21.29 -4.42
C THR A 197 -4.75 22.06 -3.82
N ASP A 198 -4.63 22.10 -2.49
CA ASP A 198 -3.54 22.81 -1.82
C ASP A 198 -2.17 22.18 -2.12
N ILE A 199 -2.13 20.85 -2.28
CA ILE A 199 -0.90 20.11 -2.63
C ILE A 199 -0.54 20.33 -4.10
N ASP A 200 -1.52 20.30 -5.00
CA ASP A 200 -1.30 20.60 -6.43
C ASP A 200 -0.90 22.06 -6.63
N GLU A 201 -1.47 22.98 -5.87
CA GLU A 201 -1.09 24.39 -5.88
C GLU A 201 0.32 24.57 -5.32
N ASP A 202 0.70 23.88 -4.24
CA ASP A 202 2.07 23.85 -3.71
C ASP A 202 3.06 23.27 -4.73
N ILE A 203 2.73 22.16 -5.39
CA ILE A 203 3.60 21.48 -6.38
C ILE A 203 3.77 22.35 -7.63
N ASN A 204 2.67 22.88 -8.17
CA ASN A 204 2.72 23.72 -9.37
C ASN A 204 3.36 25.09 -9.07
N ASN A 205 3.29 25.56 -7.83
CA ASN A 205 3.97 26.76 -7.37
C ASN A 205 5.30 26.49 -6.66
N ILE A 206 5.90 25.29 -6.70
CA ILE A 206 7.22 25.03 -6.06
C ILE A 206 8.27 26.07 -6.49
N ASN A 207 8.22 26.51 -7.75
CA ASN A 207 9.11 27.56 -8.28
C ASN A 207 8.78 28.98 -7.80
N LYS A 208 7.62 29.19 -7.15
CA LYS A 208 7.15 30.46 -6.57
C LYS A 208 7.11 30.47 -5.03
N THR A 209 6.88 29.33 -4.37
CA THR A 209 6.64 29.25 -2.91
C THR A 209 7.75 28.54 -2.14
N LYS A 210 8.56 27.68 -2.80
CA LYS A 210 9.71 27.00 -2.16
C LYS A 210 10.93 26.95 -3.10
N PRO A 211 11.51 28.10 -3.47
CA PRO A 211 12.84 28.09 -4.07
C PRO A 211 13.82 27.39 -3.12
N VAL A 212 14.91 26.82 -3.65
CA VAL A 212 16.02 26.32 -2.82
C VAL A 212 16.34 27.38 -1.76
N LEU A 213 16.04 27.12 -0.49
CA LEU A 213 16.07 28.19 0.52
C LEU A 213 17.47 28.77 0.66
N THR A 214 18.47 27.88 0.69
CA THR A 214 19.88 28.22 0.55
C THR A 214 20.68 27.02 0.03
N VAL A 215 21.85 27.27 -0.58
CA VAL A 215 22.96 26.29 -0.65
C VAL A 215 24.13 26.90 0.10
N ASN A 216 24.69 26.20 1.09
CA ASN A 216 25.75 26.72 1.96
C ASN A 216 25.40 28.10 2.54
N ASN A 217 24.15 28.29 2.98
CA ASN A 217 23.61 29.54 3.52
C ASN A 217 23.48 30.71 2.52
N ILE A 218 23.72 30.48 1.22
CA ILE A 218 23.51 31.48 0.16
C ILE A 218 22.11 31.32 -0.41
N GLN A 219 21.32 32.40 -0.38
CA GLN A 219 19.98 32.44 -0.96
C GLN A 219 20.01 32.56 -2.50
N PRO A 220 19.00 32.04 -3.20
CA PRO A 220 18.87 32.19 -4.64
C PRO A 220 18.63 33.66 -5.04
N ASP A 221 19.10 34.03 -6.22
CA ASP A 221 18.86 35.35 -6.80
C ASP A 221 17.43 35.52 -7.35
N ALA A 222 17.13 36.71 -7.92
CA ALA A 222 15.83 37.03 -8.49
C ALA A 222 15.41 36.14 -9.67
N THR A 223 16.33 35.34 -10.23
CA THR A 223 16.07 34.36 -11.28
C THR A 223 16.00 32.91 -10.77
N GLY A 224 16.15 32.70 -9.44
CA GLY A 224 16.10 31.39 -8.80
C GLY A 224 17.43 30.64 -8.78
N ASN A 225 18.54 31.26 -9.20
CA ASN A 225 19.85 30.62 -9.23
C ASN A 225 20.58 30.83 -7.90
N VAL A 226 21.21 29.78 -7.38
CA VAL A 226 22.11 29.89 -6.20
C VAL A 226 23.55 29.97 -6.68
N ASN A 227 24.10 31.17 -6.72
CA ASN A 227 25.46 31.45 -7.18
C ASN A 227 26.49 31.13 -6.09
N THR A 228 26.71 29.85 -5.80
CA THR A 228 27.84 29.45 -4.96
C THR A 228 29.12 29.67 -5.77
N GLY A 229 30.08 30.45 -5.26
CA GLY A 229 31.44 30.43 -5.80
C GLY A 229 31.93 28.98 -5.87
N SER A 230 32.78 28.64 -6.85
CA SER A 230 33.31 27.27 -6.94
C SER A 230 33.80 26.86 -5.55
N GLY A 231 33.56 25.63 -5.09
CA GLY A 231 34.04 25.17 -3.77
C GLY A 231 35.57 25.23 -3.60
N PHE A 232 36.30 25.68 -4.63
CA PHE A 232 37.71 26.00 -4.60
C PHE A 232 37.93 27.45 -4.15
N ALA A 233 38.93 27.66 -3.29
CA ALA A 233 39.41 28.99 -2.95
C ALA A 233 39.80 29.77 -4.22
N LYS A 234 39.61 31.10 -4.20
CA LYS A 234 40.12 31.98 -5.26
C LYS A 234 41.65 31.77 -5.37
N PRO A 235 42.26 31.87 -6.56
CA PRO A 235 43.72 31.87 -6.68
C PRO A 235 44.34 32.90 -5.74
N ASN A 236 45.29 32.49 -4.89
CA ASN A 236 45.91 33.29 -3.82
C ASN A 236 44.96 33.82 -2.72
N GLY A 237 43.69 33.40 -2.72
CA GLY A 237 42.68 33.84 -1.76
C GLY A 237 42.66 33.01 -0.48
N ASP A 238 41.69 33.30 0.38
CA ASP A 238 41.54 32.64 1.67
C ASP A 238 41.44 31.13 1.53
N GLY A 239 42.31 30.42 2.25
CA GLY A 239 42.38 28.96 2.23
C GLY A 239 43.03 28.37 0.97
N ALA A 240 43.50 29.19 0.02
CA ALA A 240 44.21 28.72 -1.17
C ALA A 240 45.54 28.07 -0.79
N PHE A 241 45.85 26.97 -1.48
CA PHE A 241 47.11 26.25 -1.37
C PHE A 241 48.01 26.60 -2.54
N ASN A 242 49.24 27.05 -2.25
CA ASN A 242 50.22 27.38 -3.25
C ASN A 242 51.53 26.62 -3.01
N LEU A 243 52.21 26.26 -4.10
CA LEU A 243 53.64 26.03 -4.07
C LEU A 243 54.33 27.38 -4.04
N VAL A 244 55.15 27.62 -3.03
CA VAL A 244 55.77 28.92 -2.80
C VAL A 244 57.26 28.77 -2.53
N MET A 245 58.01 29.82 -2.87
CA MET A 245 59.36 30.01 -2.37
C MET A 245 59.31 30.93 -1.16
N LEU A 246 59.96 30.51 -0.07
CA LEU A 246 60.17 31.37 1.09
C LEU A 246 61.48 32.14 0.90
N TYR A 247 61.41 33.46 1.00
CA TYR A 247 62.59 34.31 1.08
C TYR A 247 62.97 34.46 2.54
N GLY A 248 64.09 33.83 2.92
CA GLY A 248 64.70 34.08 4.21
C GLY A 248 65.43 35.41 4.16
N GLY A 249 64.83 36.50 4.62
CA GLY A 249 65.58 37.68 5.00
C GLY A 249 66.49 37.32 6.17
N ASP A 250 67.73 36.90 5.92
CA ASP A 250 68.82 36.60 6.87
C ASP A 250 68.50 35.77 8.16
N HIS A 251 67.30 35.20 8.30
CA HIS A 251 66.80 34.69 9.59
C HIS A 251 66.25 33.26 9.61
N VAL A 252 66.39 32.46 8.54
CA VAL A 252 65.83 31.10 8.57
C VAL A 252 66.80 30.00 8.16
N SER A 253 67.44 29.39 9.16
CA SER A 253 68.18 28.14 8.98
C SER A 253 67.24 26.94 8.77
N VAL A 254 66.10 26.91 9.46
CA VAL A 254 65.04 25.91 9.33
C VAL A 254 63.69 26.55 9.70
N THR A 255 62.70 26.51 8.80
CA THR A 255 61.29 26.80 9.08
C THR A 255 60.58 25.49 9.39
N PRO A 256 60.00 25.28 10.59
CA PRO A 256 59.15 24.13 10.87
C PRO A 256 57.87 24.14 10.02
N ALA A 257 57.25 22.97 9.83
CA ALA A 257 55.89 22.90 9.31
C ALA A 257 54.91 23.62 10.26
N MET A 258 53.77 24.07 9.73
CA MET A 258 52.72 24.80 10.45
C MET A 258 53.15 26.17 10.99
N THR A 259 54.25 26.73 10.47
CA THR A 259 54.71 28.09 10.83
C THR A 259 53.97 29.13 10.00
N ILE A 260 53.43 30.15 10.65
CA ILE A 260 52.85 31.33 10.00
C ILE A 260 54.00 32.26 9.57
N VAL A 261 54.02 32.62 8.29
CA VAL A 261 54.97 33.51 7.66
C VAL A 261 54.24 34.68 7.00
N THR A 262 54.94 35.81 6.92
CA THR A 262 54.47 37.04 6.28
C THR A 262 54.30 36.81 4.78
N GLY A 263 53.21 37.29 4.17
CA GLY A 263 53.03 37.15 2.71
C GLY A 263 54.16 37.78 1.88
N TYR A 264 54.80 38.83 2.41
CA TYR A 264 55.96 39.47 1.78
C TYR A 264 57.23 38.59 1.75
N ASP A 265 57.31 37.58 2.61
CA ASP A 265 58.39 36.59 2.59
C ASP A 265 58.07 35.39 1.70
N VAL A 266 56.93 35.42 1.00
CA VAL A 266 56.39 34.32 0.22
C VAL A 266 56.15 34.77 -1.22
N SER A 267 56.74 34.08 -2.18
CA SER A 267 56.40 34.25 -3.60
C SER A 267 55.83 32.99 -4.21
N PRO A 268 54.81 33.11 -5.10
CA PRO A 268 54.29 31.96 -5.81
C PRO A 268 55.36 31.40 -6.73
N TYR A 269 55.45 30.07 -6.82
CA TYR A 269 56.39 29.41 -7.71
C TYR A 269 55.65 28.77 -8.89
N ALA A 270 56.02 29.17 -10.11
CA ALA A 270 55.44 28.61 -11.32
C ALA A 270 56.32 27.48 -11.87
N ILE A 271 55.76 26.28 -11.99
CA ILE A 271 56.44 25.16 -12.67
C ILE A 271 56.17 25.29 -14.17
N ASN A 272 57.19 25.64 -14.94
CA ASN A 272 57.12 25.68 -16.41
C ASN A 272 57.74 24.38 -16.98
N PRO A 273 57.06 23.68 -17.92
CA PRO A 273 57.56 22.44 -18.50
C PRO A 273 58.90 22.56 -19.24
N THR A 274 59.34 23.77 -19.61
CA THR A 274 60.60 23.98 -20.34
C THR A 274 61.73 24.58 -19.50
N ASN A 275 61.45 25.31 -18.41
CA ASN A 275 62.46 25.94 -17.55
C ASN A 275 62.01 25.90 -16.07
N VAL A 276 62.91 25.52 -15.16
CA VAL A 276 62.66 25.50 -13.69
C VAL A 276 62.99 26.84 -13.02
N ASN A 277 62.89 27.96 -13.74
CA ASN A 277 63.21 29.28 -13.20
C ASN A 277 62.20 30.32 -13.67
N ALA A 278 61.10 30.42 -12.92
CA ALA A 278 60.24 31.58 -12.95
C ALA A 278 59.93 31.96 -11.51
N ASP A 279 60.92 32.54 -10.84
CA ASP A 279 60.63 33.47 -9.74
C ASP A 279 59.78 34.57 -10.37
N VAL A 280 58.47 34.49 -10.16
CA VAL A 280 57.59 35.62 -10.42
C VAL A 280 57.91 36.55 -9.26
N GLU A 281 58.68 37.62 -9.51
CA GLU A 281 59.03 38.65 -8.52
C GLU A 281 57.77 39.44 -8.09
N THR A 282 56.80 38.75 -7.51
CA THR A 282 55.56 39.27 -6.97
C THR A 282 55.28 38.52 -5.67
N TYR A 283 55.33 39.23 -4.55
CA TYR A 283 55.06 38.66 -3.24
C TYR A 283 53.57 38.45 -3.02
N LEU A 284 53.21 37.52 -2.13
CA LEU A 284 51.81 37.22 -1.83
C LEU A 284 51.26 38.19 -0.78
N CYS A 285 49.98 38.52 -0.93
CA CYS A 285 49.24 39.19 0.15
C CYS A 285 48.78 38.15 1.18
N GLY A 286 48.49 38.61 2.38
CA GLY A 286 48.01 37.77 3.47
C GLY A 286 49.08 37.35 4.47
N ALA A 287 48.67 36.45 5.35
CA ALA A 287 49.56 35.62 6.16
C ALA A 287 49.43 34.18 5.66
N TRP A 288 50.53 33.44 5.64
CA TRP A 288 50.60 32.11 5.05
C TRP A 288 51.13 31.09 6.05
N MET A 289 50.56 29.90 6.07
CA MET A 289 51.02 28.80 6.91
C MET A 289 51.75 27.78 6.05
N THR A 290 53.00 27.48 6.42
CA THR A 290 53.78 26.41 5.80
C THR A 290 53.19 25.03 6.14
N LEU A 291 53.24 24.09 5.21
CA LEU A 291 52.69 22.74 5.38
C LEU A 291 53.78 21.66 5.50
N ALA A 292 55.03 22.03 5.28
CA ALA A 292 56.20 21.18 5.47
C ALA A 292 57.35 22.02 6.04
N ALA A 293 58.28 21.34 6.71
CA ALA A 293 59.51 21.99 7.15
C ALA A 293 60.42 22.25 5.95
N THR A 294 61.14 23.37 5.98
CA THR A 294 62.06 23.75 4.90
C THR A 294 63.29 24.45 5.48
N SER A 295 64.39 24.51 4.73
CA SER A 295 65.65 25.14 5.15
C SER A 295 66.20 26.01 4.03
N GLY A 296 66.60 27.25 4.34
CA GLY A 296 67.06 28.22 3.35
C GLY A 296 65.97 28.62 2.35
N ASN A 297 66.39 29.10 1.18
CA ASN A 297 65.49 29.47 0.07
C ASN A 297 65.02 28.21 -0.67
N ALA A 298 64.01 27.54 -0.12
CA ALA A 298 63.49 26.29 -0.65
C ALA A 298 61.97 26.35 -0.87
N LEU A 299 61.52 25.51 -1.80
CA LEU A 299 60.11 25.39 -2.17
C LEU A 299 59.34 24.64 -1.08
N VAL A 300 58.20 25.19 -0.71
CA VAL A 300 57.30 24.60 0.28
C VAL A 300 55.86 24.78 -0.16
N MET A 301 54.99 23.86 0.24
CA MET A 301 53.55 24.08 0.14
C MET A 301 53.11 24.99 1.28
N ALA A 302 52.35 26.03 0.97
CA ALA A 302 51.77 26.92 1.96
C ALA A 302 50.28 27.15 1.70
N GLN A 303 49.53 27.36 2.77
CA GLN A 303 48.12 27.73 2.71
C GLN A 303 47.95 29.17 3.19
N ARG A 304 47.18 30.00 2.47
CA ARG A 304 46.79 31.32 2.98
C ARG A 304 45.83 31.15 4.16
N ILE A 305 46.09 31.85 5.26
CA ILE A 305 45.21 31.86 6.42
C ILE A 305 43.83 32.41 6.01
N PRO A 306 42.73 31.65 6.19
CA PRO A 306 41.40 32.10 5.80
C PRO A 306 40.82 33.05 6.87
N ILE A 307 40.93 34.36 6.63
CA ILE A 307 40.46 35.39 7.57
C ILE A 307 38.98 35.69 7.32
N GLY A 308 38.54 35.74 6.07
CA GLY A 308 37.17 35.97 5.60
C GLY A 308 36.72 37.42 5.65
N ASN A 309 37.03 38.14 6.73
CA ASN A 309 36.63 39.55 6.90
C ASN A 309 37.59 40.31 7.83
N ILE A 310 37.76 41.62 7.59
CA ILE A 310 38.59 42.50 8.42
C ILE A 310 38.16 42.52 9.90
N SER A 311 36.89 42.26 10.21
CA SER A 311 36.39 42.21 11.60
C SER A 311 37.09 41.16 12.47
N LYS A 312 37.67 40.12 11.85
CA LYS A 312 38.45 39.08 12.52
C LYS A 312 39.92 39.45 12.72
N MET A 313 40.36 40.58 12.14
CA MET A 313 41.70 41.15 12.36
C MET A 313 41.61 42.18 13.48
N LEU A 314 42.08 41.78 14.66
CA LEU A 314 42.05 42.57 15.89
C LEU A 314 43.41 43.24 16.11
N ASN A 315 43.42 44.38 16.80
CA ASN A 315 44.65 45.08 17.21
C ASN A 315 45.66 45.31 16.06
N ILE A 316 45.17 45.74 14.90
CA ILE A 316 46.00 46.07 13.73
C ILE A 316 46.82 47.33 14.03
N ARG A 317 48.14 47.23 13.90
CA ARG A 317 49.10 48.26 14.31
C ARG A 317 50.44 48.11 13.61
N ASP A 318 51.36 49.03 13.91
CA ASP A 318 52.76 49.04 13.46
C ASP A 318 52.88 48.85 11.94
N PRO A 319 52.23 49.70 11.11
CA PRO A 319 52.31 49.55 9.66
C PRO A 319 53.69 49.94 9.13
N TYR A 320 54.25 49.16 8.22
CA TYR A 320 55.54 49.47 7.60
C TYR A 320 55.67 49.01 6.14
N TYR A 321 56.54 49.67 5.38
CA TYR A 321 56.98 49.24 4.05
C TYR A 321 58.13 48.23 4.20
N PRO A 322 57.97 47.00 3.71
CA PRO A 322 58.99 45.97 3.88
C PRO A 322 60.22 46.24 3.00
N ASN A 323 61.39 45.79 3.47
CA ASN A 323 62.64 45.89 2.73
C ASN A 323 62.64 44.93 1.53
N LYS A 324 63.07 45.41 0.36
CA LYS A 324 63.20 44.59 -0.85
C LYS A 324 64.27 43.53 -0.64
N HIS A 325 63.88 42.28 -0.85
CA HIS A 325 64.80 41.15 -0.80
C HIS A 325 66.03 41.39 -1.70
N GLY A 326 67.23 41.15 -1.16
CA GLY A 326 68.50 41.30 -1.87
C GLY A 326 69.01 42.74 -2.05
N THR A 327 68.32 43.75 -1.50
CA THR A 327 68.75 45.16 -1.59
C THR A 327 68.83 45.79 -0.19
N VAL A 328 69.90 46.52 0.11
CA VAL A 328 70.04 47.23 1.40
C VAL A 328 69.41 48.62 1.29
N ASN A 329 68.65 49.03 2.32
CA ASN A 329 67.99 50.34 2.40
C ASN A 329 67.06 50.65 1.20
N SER A 330 66.31 49.67 0.70
CA SER A 330 65.34 49.87 -0.37
C SER A 330 64.01 49.22 -0.04
N TYR A 331 62.92 49.99 0.03
CA TYR A 331 61.63 49.50 0.52
C TYR A 331 60.60 49.37 -0.61
N ASP A 332 59.74 48.36 -0.54
CA ASP A 332 58.69 48.12 -1.52
C ASP A 332 57.36 48.76 -1.09
N HIS A 333 57.16 49.97 -1.59
CA HIS A 333 55.98 50.78 -1.31
C HIS A 333 54.68 50.27 -1.95
N ASN A 334 54.74 49.18 -2.71
CA ASN A 334 53.53 48.51 -3.19
C ASN A 334 52.85 47.70 -2.08
N TYR A 335 53.58 47.30 -1.04
CA TYR A 335 53.07 46.48 0.05
C TYR A 335 53.17 47.23 1.37
N ILE A 336 52.21 46.97 2.26
CA ILE A 336 52.30 47.41 3.66
C ILE A 336 52.10 46.19 4.53
N CYS A 337 53.06 45.93 5.41
CA CYS A 337 52.96 44.92 6.45
C CYS A 337 52.40 45.56 7.72
N VAL A 338 51.51 44.85 8.40
CA VAL A 338 50.93 45.28 9.69
C VAL A 338 51.01 44.15 10.69
N LYS A 339 51.17 44.47 11.97
CA LYS A 339 51.06 43.51 13.05
C LYS A 339 49.61 43.43 13.52
N CYS A 340 49.05 42.23 13.65
CA CYS A 340 47.65 42.04 14.03
C CYS A 340 47.44 40.72 14.79
N ASN A 341 46.31 40.62 15.46
CA ASN A 341 45.81 39.37 16.03
C ASN A 341 44.69 38.87 15.12
N ILE A 342 44.73 37.60 14.72
CA ILE A 342 43.68 37.02 13.90
C ILE A 342 42.83 36.11 14.79
N GLU A 343 41.54 36.42 14.89
CA GLU A 343 40.59 35.68 15.72
C GLU A 343 40.62 34.19 15.40
N GLY A 344 40.89 33.37 16.42
CA GLY A 344 40.96 31.91 16.30
C GLY A 344 42.20 31.35 15.62
N ILE A 345 43.20 32.19 15.27
CA ILE A 345 44.45 31.75 14.65
C ILE A 345 45.63 31.98 15.60
N ASP A 346 46.13 33.21 15.71
CA ASP A 346 47.23 33.57 16.62
C ASP A 346 47.27 35.10 16.82
N ASN A 347 48.06 35.52 17.80
CA ASN A 347 48.36 36.92 18.06
C ASN A 347 49.65 37.34 17.35
N ASP A 348 49.83 38.65 17.18
CA ASP A 348 51.11 39.21 16.74
C ASP A 348 51.59 38.75 15.34
N ILE A 349 50.66 38.32 14.49
CA ILE A 349 50.90 37.92 13.10
C ILE A 349 51.22 39.15 12.26
N ILE A 350 52.24 39.03 11.41
CA ILE A 350 52.54 40.01 10.37
C ILE A 350 51.71 39.69 9.13
N PHE A 351 50.84 40.61 8.75
CA PHE A 351 49.96 40.51 7.59
C PHE A 351 50.43 41.44 6.47
N THR A 352 50.63 40.90 5.28
CA THR A 352 51.02 41.69 4.10
C THR A 352 49.79 42.14 3.31
N SER A 353 49.69 43.43 3.05
CA SER A 353 48.57 44.05 2.32
C SER A 353 49.04 44.75 1.04
N ASN A 354 48.19 44.77 0.00
CA ASN A 354 48.42 45.44 -1.29
C ASN A 354 47.07 45.79 -1.93
N LEU A 355 47.03 46.80 -2.79
CA LEU A 355 45.83 47.13 -3.59
C LEU A 355 45.39 46.03 -4.56
N LYS A 356 46.29 45.10 -4.88
CA LYS A 356 46.03 43.95 -5.77
C LYS A 356 45.66 42.68 -5.02
N ASP A 357 45.38 42.75 -3.72
CA ASP A 357 44.90 41.57 -2.99
C ASP A 357 43.55 41.09 -3.56
N VAL A 358 43.38 39.79 -3.66
CA VAL A 358 42.15 39.12 -4.11
C VAL A 358 41.06 39.14 -3.03
N GLU A 359 41.45 39.36 -1.77
CA GLU A 359 40.53 39.54 -0.68
C GLU A 359 40.32 41.03 -0.36
N GLU A 360 39.05 41.44 -0.34
CA GLU A 360 38.65 42.83 -0.10
C GLU A 360 39.16 43.36 1.23
N TYR A 361 39.22 42.51 2.27
CA TYR A 361 39.73 42.90 3.57
C TYR A 361 41.22 43.26 3.53
N GLY A 362 42.03 42.60 2.68
CA GLY A 362 43.45 42.90 2.53
C GLY A 362 43.67 44.23 1.82
N VAL A 363 42.86 44.53 0.81
CA VAL A 363 42.83 45.87 0.17
C VAL A 363 42.42 46.94 1.19
N GLN A 364 41.43 46.65 2.04
CA GLN A 364 40.98 47.57 3.09
C GLN A 364 42.09 47.82 4.13
N VAL A 365 42.84 46.80 4.55
CA VAL A 365 43.99 46.95 5.46
C VAL A 365 45.02 47.90 4.86
N PHE A 366 45.38 47.72 3.59
CA PHE A 366 46.33 48.60 2.91
C PHE A 366 45.87 50.06 2.89
N GLN A 367 44.62 50.29 2.50
CA GLN A 367 44.04 51.64 2.43
C GLN A 367 43.96 52.29 3.81
N ASN A 368 43.53 51.53 4.82
CA ASN A 368 43.44 52.00 6.20
C ASN A 368 44.82 52.38 6.75
N ALA A 369 45.85 51.58 6.48
CA ALA A 369 47.23 51.88 6.86
C ALA A 369 47.71 53.18 6.20
N LYS A 370 47.50 53.34 4.88
CA LYS A 370 47.86 54.57 4.16
C LYS A 370 47.14 55.81 4.68
N ASN A 371 45.92 55.65 5.17
CA ASN A 371 45.14 56.72 5.77
C ASN A 371 45.49 56.99 7.25
N GLY A 372 46.51 56.30 7.79
CA GLY A 372 47.00 56.50 9.15
C GLY A 372 46.14 55.86 10.25
N ILE A 373 45.16 55.01 9.89
CA ILE A 373 44.22 54.41 10.85
C ILE A 373 44.95 53.51 11.85
N TYR A 374 46.06 52.88 11.44
CA TYR A 374 46.85 51.97 12.27
C TYR A 374 48.16 52.60 12.78
N GLY A 375 48.32 53.92 12.62
CA GLY A 375 49.58 54.64 12.86
C GLY A 375 50.25 55.09 11.56
N THR A 376 51.39 55.76 11.70
CA THR A 376 52.20 56.23 10.56
C THR A 376 52.93 55.06 9.93
N VAL A 377 52.79 54.90 8.60
CA VAL A 377 53.56 53.91 7.84
C VAL A 377 55.01 54.35 7.76
N ILE A 378 55.93 53.52 8.26
CA ILE A 378 57.37 53.76 8.25
C ILE A 378 58.10 52.71 7.41
N ASP A 379 59.35 52.97 7.06
CA ASP A 379 60.18 51.97 6.40
C ASP A 379 60.66 50.92 7.41
N GLU A 380 60.74 49.65 7.02
CA GLU A 380 61.17 48.56 7.91
C GLU A 380 62.52 48.86 8.58
N GLY A 381 62.56 48.76 9.91
CA GLY A 381 63.77 49.03 10.69
C GLY A 381 64.00 50.49 11.09
N HIS A 382 63.05 51.39 10.83
CA HIS A 382 63.08 52.80 11.23
C HIS A 382 62.03 53.19 12.27
#